data_AF-A0A919X951-F1
#
_entry.id   AF-A0A919X951-F1
#
_cell.length_a   1.000
_cell.length_b   1.000
_cell.length_c   1.000
_cell.angle_alpha   90.00
_cell.angle_beta   90.00
_cell.angle_gamma   90.00
#
_symmetry.space_group_name_H-M   'P 1'
#
loop_
_entity.id
_entity.type
_entity.pdbx_description
1 polymer ?
#
loop_
_entity_poly.entity_id
_entity_poly.type
_entity_poly.pdbx_seq_one_letter_code
_entity_poly.pdbx_strand_id
1 'polypeptide(L)'
;MNKAYLALGTNIEPRLTYLDDAIRLLEGQDTIEIIKKSSIYETAPVGYTDQDDFLNMVLEIYTDLSADDLLTVCQHIEQELGRKRVIRFGPRTIDVDILLYNKESRHSERLIIPHPRMHERGFVLIPLHEIASNLQIPSLHKTVAELLSNLPAKDKSEIRVWNGRIGRRMKAFRKLKGYTQIEFADALGISVNRVGAWERGTSQVPEELLDDIAATLHIDKNELYG
;
A
#
# COMPACT_ATOMS: atom_id res chain seq x y z
N MET A 1 -20.83 4.74 14.17
CA MET A 1 -19.59 4.65 13.37
C MET A 1 -18.39 4.35 14.25
N ASN A 2 -17.83 3.16 14.04
CA ASN A 2 -16.61 2.64 14.63
C ASN A 2 -15.41 3.09 13.79
N LYS A 3 -14.26 3.33 14.44
CA LYS A 3 -13.02 3.71 13.79
C LYS A 3 -12.09 2.51 13.68
N ALA A 4 -11.58 2.22 12.49
CA ALA A 4 -10.62 1.13 12.32
C ALA A 4 -9.43 1.54 11.45
N TYR A 5 -8.32 0.81 11.63
CA TYR A 5 -7.13 0.94 10.78
C TYR A 5 -6.86 -0.40 10.12
N LEU A 6 -6.78 -0.41 8.79
CA LEU A 6 -6.54 -1.61 7.98
C LEU A 6 -5.15 -1.54 7.34
N ALA A 7 -4.38 -2.62 7.41
CA ALA A 7 -3.17 -2.78 6.61
C ALA A 7 -3.50 -3.58 5.35
N LEU A 8 -3.04 -3.10 4.20
CA LEU A 8 -3.13 -3.79 2.92
C LEU A 8 -1.71 -4.17 2.47
N GLY A 9 -1.55 -5.38 1.93
CA GLY A 9 -0.26 -5.88 1.46
C GLY A 9 -0.36 -6.83 0.26
N THR A 10 0.51 -6.70 -0.73
CA THR A 10 0.53 -7.58 -1.92
C THR A 10 1.93 -7.72 -2.49
N ASN A 11 2.27 -8.90 -2.99
CA ASN A 11 3.54 -9.12 -3.71
C ASN A 11 3.42 -9.99 -4.96
N ILE A 12 2.20 -10.33 -5.40
CA ILE A 12 1.99 -11.00 -6.68
C ILE A 12 1.57 -9.96 -7.71
N GLU A 13 2.24 -9.94 -8.87
CA GLU A 13 1.85 -9.03 -9.96
C GLU A 13 0.46 -9.38 -10.52
N PRO A 14 -0.38 -8.38 -10.89
CA PRO A 14 -0.11 -6.95 -10.87
C PRO A 14 -0.35 -6.27 -9.50
N ARG A 15 0.71 -5.98 -8.73
CA ARG A 15 0.66 -5.60 -7.31
C ARG A 15 -0.19 -4.34 -7.07
N LEU A 16 0.06 -3.27 -7.82
CA LEU A 16 -0.73 -2.04 -7.67
C LEU A 16 -2.22 -2.26 -7.98
N THR A 17 -2.54 -3.14 -8.95
CA THR A 17 -3.92 -3.41 -9.33
C THR A 17 -4.66 -4.10 -8.20
N TYR A 18 -4.04 -5.08 -7.52
CA TYR A 18 -4.66 -5.70 -6.34
C TYR A 18 -4.89 -4.73 -5.19
N LEU A 19 -3.98 -3.78 -4.94
CA LEU A 19 -4.21 -2.72 -3.96
C LEU A 19 -5.40 -1.84 -4.33
N ASP A 20 -5.45 -1.36 -5.58
CA ASP A 20 -6.54 -0.50 -6.05
C ASP A 20 -7.88 -1.22 -6.05
N ASP A 21 -7.92 -2.49 -6.43
CA ASP A 21 -9.14 -3.30 -6.39
C ASP A 21 -9.61 -3.55 -4.96
N ALA A 22 -8.70 -3.81 -4.02
CA ALA A 22 -9.06 -3.97 -2.60
C ALA A 22 -9.66 -2.67 -2.03
N ILE A 23 -9.07 -1.52 -2.36
CA ILE A 23 -9.62 -0.21 -1.99
C ILE A 23 -11.01 0.00 -2.62
N ARG A 24 -11.17 -0.29 -3.91
CA ARG A 24 -12.45 -0.15 -4.61
C ARG A 24 -13.54 -1.05 -4.02
N LEU A 25 -13.20 -2.27 -3.63
CA LEU A 25 -14.13 -3.21 -2.98
C LEU A 25 -14.54 -2.74 -1.58
N LEU A 26 -13.62 -2.11 -0.82
CA LEU A 26 -13.92 -1.45 0.45
C LEU A 26 -14.83 -0.24 0.26
N GLU A 27 -14.53 0.63 -0.72
CA GLU A 27 -15.35 1.82 -1.06
C GLU A 27 -16.74 1.46 -1.58
N GLY A 28 -16.89 0.26 -2.17
CA GLY A 28 -18.17 -0.27 -2.61
C GLY A 28 -19.08 -0.79 -1.49
N GLN A 29 -18.60 -0.83 -0.24
CA GLN A 29 -19.44 -1.20 0.91
C GLN A 29 -20.13 0.04 1.48
N ASP A 30 -21.46 0.08 1.46
CA ASP A 30 -22.24 1.20 2.02
C ASP A 30 -21.96 1.45 3.52
N THR A 31 -21.46 0.44 4.22
CA THR A 31 -21.13 0.48 5.65
C THR A 31 -19.68 0.87 5.95
N ILE A 32 -18.85 1.19 4.94
CA ILE A 32 -17.44 1.54 5.12
C ILE A 32 -17.14 2.85 4.40
N GLU A 33 -16.55 3.80 5.12
CA GLU A 33 -16.04 5.04 4.59
C GLU A 33 -14.52 5.10 4.79
N ILE A 34 -13.74 5.27 3.71
CA ILE A 34 -12.30 5.46 3.81
C ILE A 34 -11.99 6.94 4.06
N ILE A 35 -11.37 7.23 5.21
CA ILE A 35 -11.10 8.59 5.68
C ILE A 35 -9.70 9.04 5.27
N LYS A 36 -8.70 8.16 5.41
CA LYS A 36 -7.32 8.44 5.00
C LYS A 36 -6.69 7.22 4.36
N LYS A 37 -5.78 7.48 3.43
CA LYS A 37 -4.93 6.48 2.78
C LYS A 37 -3.49 6.93 3.00
N SER A 38 -2.63 6.06 3.50
CA SER A 38 -1.19 6.33 3.49
C SER A 38 -0.67 6.31 2.05
N SER A 39 0.56 6.76 1.87
CA SER A 39 1.37 6.40 0.70
C SER A 39 1.49 4.88 0.59
N ILE A 40 1.79 4.40 -0.62
CA ILE A 40 2.16 3.01 -0.85
C ILE A 40 3.65 2.89 -0.58
N TYR A 41 4.06 1.83 0.12
CA TYR A 41 5.45 1.54 0.43
C TYR A 41 5.86 0.23 -0.20
N GLU A 42 6.99 0.21 -0.91
CA GLU A 42 7.64 -1.02 -1.35
C GLU A 42 8.61 -1.49 -0.26
N THR A 43 8.53 -2.78 0.08
CA THR A 43 9.26 -3.36 1.21
C THR A 43 9.71 -4.79 0.91
N ALA A 44 10.91 -5.15 1.36
CA ALA A 44 11.40 -6.52 1.31
C ALA A 44 10.48 -7.49 2.10
N PRO A 45 10.38 -8.77 1.68
CA PRO A 45 9.57 -9.77 2.38
C PRO A 45 10.13 -10.10 3.77
N VAL A 46 9.25 -10.24 4.76
CA VAL A 46 9.60 -10.66 6.13
C VAL A 46 9.22 -12.11 6.36
N GLY A 47 10.18 -12.93 6.82
CA GLY A 47 9.97 -14.34 7.13
C GLY A 47 10.43 -15.25 5.99
N TYR A 48 9.54 -15.58 5.05
CA TYR A 48 9.91 -16.31 3.84
C TYR A 48 10.51 -15.32 2.84
N THR A 49 11.79 -15.41 2.52
CA THR A 49 12.48 -14.35 1.75
C THR A 49 12.61 -14.63 0.25
N ASP A 50 12.37 -15.87 -0.18
CA ASP A 50 12.41 -16.27 -1.59
C ASP A 50 11.06 -15.94 -2.28
N GLN A 51 10.75 -14.64 -2.34
CA GLN A 51 9.57 -14.08 -2.97
C GLN A 51 9.78 -12.60 -3.36
N ASP A 52 8.92 -12.09 -4.22
CA ASP A 52 8.96 -10.68 -4.65
C ASP A 52 8.66 -9.70 -3.49
N ASP A 53 9.12 -8.46 -3.67
CA ASP A 53 8.87 -7.34 -2.76
C ASP A 53 7.37 -7.02 -2.65
N PHE A 54 6.97 -6.61 -1.45
CA PHE A 54 5.59 -6.23 -1.16
C PHE A 54 5.34 -4.76 -1.45
N LEU A 55 4.15 -4.44 -1.94
CA LEU A 55 3.53 -3.14 -1.76
C LEU A 55 2.63 -3.18 -0.53
N ASN A 56 2.83 -2.25 0.41
CA ASN A 56 2.07 -2.12 1.65
C ASN A 56 1.48 -0.71 1.80
N MET A 57 0.32 -0.60 2.43
CA MET A 57 -0.26 0.68 2.84
C MET A 57 -1.22 0.50 4.02
N VAL A 58 -1.61 1.62 4.64
CA VAL A 58 -2.59 1.64 5.74
C VAL A 58 -3.75 2.56 5.39
N LEU A 59 -4.96 2.13 5.74
CA LEU A 59 -6.20 2.88 5.62
C LEU A 59 -6.73 3.24 7.01
N GLU A 60 -7.22 4.46 7.17
CA GLU A 60 -8.12 4.84 8.27
C GLU A 60 -9.55 4.79 7.73
N ILE A 61 -10.44 4.07 8.41
CA ILE A 61 -11.84 3.93 8.00
C ILE A 61 -12.81 4.24 9.13
N TYR A 62 -14.01 4.68 8.77
CA TYR A 62 -15.20 4.57 9.60
C TYR A 62 -16.10 3.45 9.09
N THR A 63 -16.73 2.71 10.00
CA THR A 63 -17.67 1.65 9.64
C THR A 63 -18.75 1.43 10.68
N ASP A 64 -19.94 1.02 10.25
CA ASP A 64 -21.01 0.58 11.16
C ASP A 64 -20.99 -0.92 11.45
N LEU A 65 -20.09 -1.66 10.80
CA LEU A 65 -19.85 -3.09 11.06
C LEU A 65 -19.19 -3.29 12.40
N SER A 66 -19.47 -4.42 13.08
CA SER A 66 -18.68 -4.89 14.23
C SER A 66 -17.26 -5.31 13.78
N ALA A 67 -16.34 -5.50 14.72
CA ALA A 67 -14.99 -5.99 14.39
C ALA A 67 -14.99 -7.37 13.70
N ASP A 68 -15.92 -8.26 14.08
CA ASP A 68 -16.07 -9.60 13.46
C ASP A 68 -16.68 -9.52 12.05
N ASP A 69 -17.62 -8.61 11.84
CA ASP A 69 -18.23 -8.40 10.52
C ASP A 69 -17.23 -7.71 9.57
N LEU A 70 -16.46 -6.74 10.07
CA LEU A 70 -15.36 -6.13 9.32
C LEU A 70 -14.32 -7.18 8.93
N LEU A 71 -13.96 -8.09 9.84
CA LEU A 71 -13.05 -9.20 9.52
C LEU A 71 -13.61 -10.08 8.40
N THR A 72 -14.91 -10.34 8.41
CA THR A 72 -15.59 -11.12 7.38
C THR A 72 -15.51 -10.41 6.02
N VAL A 73 -15.70 -9.09 5.97
CA VAL A 73 -15.52 -8.28 4.76
C VAL A 73 -14.08 -8.33 4.27
N CYS A 74 -13.10 -8.14 5.15
CA CYS A 74 -11.67 -8.22 4.78
C CYS A 74 -11.33 -9.59 4.16
N GLN A 75 -11.79 -10.69 4.78
CA GLN A 75 -11.56 -12.05 4.27
C GLN A 75 -12.27 -12.30 2.94
N HIS A 76 -13.46 -11.72 2.74
CA HIS A 76 -14.19 -11.83 1.47
C HIS A 76 -13.46 -11.11 0.34
N ILE A 77 -12.95 -9.90 0.58
CA ILE A 77 -12.15 -9.15 -0.39
C ILE A 77 -10.90 -9.93 -0.80
N GLU A 78 -10.20 -10.53 0.17
CA GLU A 78 -9.07 -11.40 -0.11
C GLU A 78 -9.44 -12.59 -0.99
N GLN A 79 -10.59 -13.21 -0.72
CA GLN A 79 -11.10 -14.34 -1.50
C GLN A 79 -11.46 -13.93 -2.93
N GLU A 80 -12.17 -12.81 -3.12
CA GLU A 80 -12.52 -12.27 -4.44
C GLU A 80 -11.28 -11.95 -5.27
N LEU A 81 -10.24 -11.41 -4.63
CA LEU A 81 -8.96 -11.10 -5.27
C LEU A 81 -8.01 -12.31 -5.33
N GLY A 82 -8.52 -13.52 -5.10
CA GLY A 82 -7.83 -14.77 -5.38
C GLY A 82 -6.73 -15.14 -4.39
N ARG A 83 -6.76 -14.63 -3.15
CA ARG A 83 -5.78 -15.00 -2.12
C ARG A 83 -5.84 -16.50 -1.83
N LYS A 84 -4.71 -17.19 -2.01
CA LYS A 84 -4.55 -18.63 -1.68
C LYS A 84 -3.57 -18.80 -0.52
N ARG A 85 -3.98 -19.51 0.53
CA ARG A 85 -3.15 -19.79 1.72
C ARG A 85 -2.40 -21.11 1.54
N VAL A 86 -1.46 -21.17 0.60
CA VAL A 86 -0.69 -22.39 0.26
C VAL A 86 0.54 -22.56 1.14
N ILE A 87 1.31 -21.48 1.33
CA ILE A 87 2.55 -21.45 2.10
C ILE A 87 2.40 -20.43 3.22
N ARG A 88 2.76 -20.79 4.46
CA ARG A 88 2.80 -19.85 5.58
C ARG A 88 3.79 -18.74 5.26
N PHE A 89 3.34 -17.48 5.29
CA PHE A 89 4.11 -16.30 4.88
C PHE A 89 4.52 -16.25 3.40
N GLY A 90 3.94 -17.09 2.54
CA GLY A 90 4.25 -17.09 1.11
C GLY A 90 3.60 -15.96 0.31
N PRO A 91 3.81 -15.91 -1.01
CA PRO A 91 3.27 -14.86 -1.87
C PRO A 91 1.74 -14.76 -1.81
N ARG A 92 1.20 -13.54 -1.97
CA ARG A 92 -0.26 -13.31 -1.96
C ARG A 92 -0.66 -12.18 -2.91
N THR A 93 -1.85 -12.33 -3.48
CA THR A 93 -2.49 -11.31 -4.32
C THR A 93 -2.90 -10.10 -3.50
N ILE A 94 -3.47 -10.30 -2.31
CA ILE A 94 -3.74 -9.26 -1.33
C ILE A 94 -3.81 -9.87 0.08
N ASP A 95 -3.50 -9.05 1.07
CA ASP A 95 -3.68 -9.26 2.51
C ASP A 95 -4.43 -8.03 3.03
N VAL A 96 -5.49 -8.21 3.82
CA VAL A 96 -6.28 -7.13 4.42
C VAL A 96 -6.43 -7.41 5.92
N ASP A 97 -5.51 -6.84 6.71
CA ASP A 97 -5.43 -7.06 8.16
C ASP A 97 -6.09 -5.90 8.94
N ILE A 98 -6.93 -6.21 9.92
CA ILE A 98 -7.39 -5.23 10.91
C ILE A 98 -6.28 -4.99 11.93
N LEU A 99 -5.70 -3.79 11.93
CA LEU A 99 -4.66 -3.39 12.88
C LEU A 99 -5.28 -2.97 14.22
N LEU A 100 -6.29 -2.12 14.15
CA LEU A 100 -6.90 -1.45 15.29
C LEU A 100 -8.39 -1.27 15.03
N TYR A 101 -9.17 -1.31 16.10
CA TYR A 101 -10.60 -1.06 16.07
C TYR A 101 -11.02 -0.36 17.36
N ASN A 102 -11.55 0.85 17.23
CA ASN A 102 -11.84 1.77 18.31
C ASN A 102 -10.66 1.89 19.30
N LYS A 103 -10.93 1.72 20.59
CA LYS A 103 -9.94 1.58 21.66
C LYS A 103 -9.95 0.16 22.24
N GLU A 104 -10.44 -0.81 21.47
CA GLU A 104 -10.65 -2.16 21.95
C GLU A 104 -9.32 -2.90 22.17
N SER A 105 -9.28 -3.69 23.23
CA SER A 105 -8.28 -4.72 23.46
C SER A 105 -9.02 -6.04 23.50
N ARG A 106 -8.95 -6.78 22.41
CA ARG A 106 -9.69 -8.03 22.18
C ARG A 106 -8.71 -9.15 21.92
N HIS A 107 -8.93 -10.27 22.60
CA HIS A 107 -8.20 -11.51 22.37
C HIS A 107 -9.20 -12.65 22.22
N SER A 108 -9.43 -13.09 20.98
CA SER A 108 -10.30 -14.21 20.64
C SER A 108 -9.62 -15.11 19.62
N GLU A 109 -10.09 -16.36 19.50
CA GLU A 109 -9.54 -17.31 18.52
C GLU A 109 -9.65 -16.82 17.07
N ARG A 110 -10.68 -16.01 16.78
CA ARG A 110 -10.95 -15.47 15.43
C ARG A 110 -10.21 -14.16 15.14
N LEU A 111 -10.05 -13.31 16.15
CA LEU A 111 -9.59 -11.93 15.98
C LEU A 111 -8.88 -11.42 17.24
N ILE A 112 -7.68 -10.86 17.03
CA ILE A 112 -6.88 -10.22 18.06
C ILE A 112 -6.68 -8.75 17.67
N ILE A 113 -7.09 -7.84 18.56
CA ILE A 113 -6.98 -6.38 18.36
C ILE A 113 -6.37 -5.77 19.63
N PRO A 114 -5.33 -4.93 19.53
CA PRO A 114 -4.57 -4.61 18.32
C PRO A 114 -3.93 -5.82 17.66
N HIS A 115 -3.65 -5.73 16.36
CA HIS A 115 -2.99 -6.82 15.65
C HIS A 115 -1.66 -7.20 16.36
N PRO A 116 -1.46 -8.46 16.74
CA PRO A 116 -0.52 -8.85 17.79
C PRO A 116 0.93 -8.47 17.48
N ARG A 117 1.30 -8.41 16.19
CA ARG A 117 2.66 -8.11 15.73
C ARG A 117 2.79 -6.78 15.01
N MET A 118 1.77 -5.91 15.05
CA MET A 118 1.84 -4.64 14.31
C MET A 118 3.00 -3.76 14.78
N HIS A 119 3.30 -3.80 16.08
CA HIS A 119 4.33 -2.99 16.72
C HIS A 119 5.77 -3.43 16.40
N GLU A 120 5.93 -4.61 15.77
CA GLU A 120 7.22 -5.17 15.36
C GLU A 120 7.53 -4.90 13.88
N ARG A 121 6.60 -4.29 13.12
CA ARG A 121 6.65 -4.26 11.65
C ARG A 121 6.77 -2.83 11.15
N GLY A 122 7.93 -2.47 10.57
CA GLY A 122 8.13 -1.17 9.95
C GLY A 122 7.16 -0.91 8.79
N PHE A 123 6.88 -1.93 7.97
CA PHE A 123 5.94 -1.82 6.84
C PHE A 123 4.48 -1.59 7.25
N VAL A 124 4.18 -1.70 8.55
CA VAL A 124 2.89 -1.30 9.15
C VAL A 124 3.03 0.06 9.82
N LEU A 125 4.04 0.23 10.69
CA LEU A 125 4.18 1.43 11.51
C LEU A 125 4.55 2.69 10.71
N ILE A 126 5.33 2.58 9.62
CA ILE A 126 5.69 3.71 8.76
C ILE A 126 4.45 4.29 8.06
N PRO A 127 3.67 3.51 7.28
CA PRO A 127 2.43 4.03 6.69
C PRO A 127 1.37 4.43 7.72
N LEU A 128 1.26 3.74 8.87
CA LEU A 128 0.35 4.18 9.93
C LEU A 128 0.78 5.52 10.56
N HIS A 129 2.09 5.74 10.72
CA HIS A 129 2.65 6.98 11.25
C HIS A 129 2.31 8.19 10.35
N GLU A 130 2.36 8.00 9.02
CA GLU A 130 2.01 9.04 8.04
C GLU A 130 0.60 9.61 8.28
N ILE A 131 -0.37 8.75 8.57
CA ILE A 131 -1.78 9.17 8.69
C ILE A 131 -2.25 9.40 10.14
N ALA A 132 -1.55 8.81 11.12
CA ALA A 132 -1.98 8.72 12.52
C ALA A 132 -0.82 8.65 13.54
N SER A 133 0.23 9.45 13.38
CA SER A 133 1.43 9.49 14.24
C SER A 133 1.16 9.52 15.76
N ASN A 134 0.20 10.34 16.21
CA ASN A 134 -0.13 10.52 17.64
C ASN A 134 -1.15 9.50 18.17
N LEU A 135 -1.57 8.53 17.37
CA LEU A 135 -2.55 7.52 17.78
C LEU A 135 -1.98 6.63 18.89
N GLN A 136 -2.67 6.55 20.01
CA GLN A 136 -2.31 5.63 21.09
C GLN A 136 -2.80 4.21 20.76
N ILE A 137 -1.90 3.24 20.87
CA ILE A 137 -2.22 1.84 20.67
C ILE A 137 -2.74 1.24 21.97
N PRO A 138 -3.99 0.74 22.03
CA PRO A 138 -4.52 0.03 23.20
C PRO A 138 -3.56 -1.08 23.64
N SER A 139 -3.53 -1.41 24.94
CA SER A 139 -2.64 -2.43 25.55
C SER A 139 -1.12 -2.17 25.53
N LEU A 140 -0.61 -1.39 24.57
CA LEU A 140 0.83 -1.04 24.49
C LEU A 140 1.17 0.27 25.19
N HIS A 141 0.16 1.13 25.45
CA HIS A 141 0.32 2.43 26.11
C HIS A 141 1.39 3.33 25.46
N LYS A 142 1.56 3.18 24.14
CA LYS A 142 2.49 3.95 23.31
C LYS A 142 1.77 4.50 22.09
N THR A 143 2.22 5.67 21.64
CA THR A 143 1.82 6.24 20.35
C THR A 143 2.48 5.50 19.20
N VAL A 144 1.92 5.62 17.99
CA VAL A 144 2.54 5.11 16.76
C VAL A 144 3.94 5.70 16.58
N ALA A 145 4.13 7.00 16.86
CA ALA A 145 5.43 7.66 16.83
C ALA A 145 6.46 7.02 17.77
N GLU A 146 6.08 6.74 19.02
CA GLU A 146 6.96 6.08 20.00
C GLU A 146 7.29 4.65 19.60
N LEU A 147 6.32 3.89 19.08
CA LEU A 147 6.56 2.54 18.59
C LEU A 147 7.51 2.53 17.39
N LEU A 148 7.30 3.43 16.42
CA LEU A 148 8.18 3.58 15.28
C LEU A 148 9.59 4.00 15.70
N SER A 149 9.73 4.92 16.67
CA SER A 149 11.04 5.30 17.19
C SER A 149 11.78 4.10 17.80
N ASN A 150 11.08 3.27 18.56
CA ASN A 150 11.62 2.09 19.24
C ASN A 150 11.94 0.90 18.33
N LEU A 151 11.46 0.89 17.08
CA LEU A 151 11.79 -0.19 16.15
C LEU A 151 13.31 -0.23 15.84
N PRO A 152 13.92 -1.42 15.71
CA PRO A 152 15.29 -1.54 15.24
C PRO A 152 15.49 -0.92 13.85
N ALA A 153 16.68 -0.36 13.60
CA ALA A 153 16.99 0.29 12.32
C ALA A 153 16.81 -0.65 11.11
N LYS A 154 17.17 -1.92 11.28
CA LYS A 154 16.99 -2.97 10.25
C LYS A 154 15.53 -3.20 9.83
N ASP A 155 14.59 -2.93 10.73
CA ASP A 155 13.15 -3.14 10.48
C ASP A 155 12.51 -1.89 9.86
N LYS A 156 13.29 -0.81 9.72
CA LYS A 156 12.95 0.42 9.01
C LYS A 156 13.69 0.53 7.67
N SER A 157 14.86 -0.11 7.56
CA SER A 157 15.64 -0.15 6.33
C SER A 157 14.86 -0.88 5.25
N GLU A 158 15.02 -0.45 4.00
CA GLU A 158 14.39 -1.06 2.82
C GLU A 158 12.87 -0.85 2.71
N ILE A 159 12.34 0.16 3.43
CA ILE A 159 10.97 0.63 3.26
C ILE A 159 11.02 1.95 2.51
N ARG A 160 10.50 1.97 1.29
CA ARG A 160 10.57 3.14 0.39
C ARG A 160 9.18 3.51 -0.08
N VAL A 161 8.89 4.81 -0.17
CA VAL A 161 7.66 5.27 -0.80
C VAL A 161 7.67 4.80 -2.25
N TRP A 162 6.62 4.08 -2.64
CA TRP A 162 6.46 3.54 -3.97
C TRP A 162 5.83 4.59 -4.89
N ASN A 163 6.55 4.96 -5.94
CA ASN A 163 6.12 6.04 -6.83
C ASN A 163 5.49 5.55 -8.14
N GLY A 164 5.20 4.25 -8.31
CA GLY A 164 4.75 3.73 -9.61
C GLY A 164 3.36 4.22 -10.07
N ARG A 165 2.62 4.99 -9.24
CA ARG A 165 1.47 5.79 -9.72
C ARG A 165 1.89 6.86 -10.73
N ILE A 166 3.13 7.38 -10.62
CA ILE A 166 3.73 8.30 -11.58
C ILE A 166 3.68 7.71 -12.98
N GLY A 167 3.96 6.42 -13.15
CA GLY A 167 3.91 5.78 -14.46
C GLY A 167 2.53 5.85 -15.13
N ARG A 168 1.44 5.79 -14.35
CA ARG A 168 0.08 5.99 -14.89
C ARG A 168 -0.19 7.45 -15.26
N ARG A 169 0.30 8.42 -14.48
CA ARG A 169 0.20 9.85 -14.80
C ARG A 169 1.00 10.19 -16.05
N MET A 170 2.24 9.71 -16.12
CA MET A 170 3.11 9.75 -17.30
C MET A 170 2.41 9.18 -18.52
N LYS A 171 1.76 8.01 -18.42
CA LYS A 171 0.96 7.43 -19.52
C LYS A 171 -0.15 8.38 -20.00
N ALA A 172 -0.88 8.99 -19.06
CA ALA A 172 -1.98 9.89 -19.38
C ALA A 172 -1.46 11.13 -20.13
N PHE A 173 -0.41 11.79 -19.62
CA PHE A 173 0.21 12.94 -20.28
C PHE A 173 0.85 12.57 -21.61
N ARG A 174 1.59 11.47 -21.69
CA ARG A 174 2.19 10.98 -22.94
C ARG A 174 1.14 10.83 -24.04
N LYS A 175 0.01 10.18 -23.72
CA LYS A 175 -1.12 10.06 -24.65
C LYS A 175 -1.74 11.40 -25.02
N LEU A 176 -1.94 12.29 -24.04
CA LEU A 176 -2.49 13.63 -24.28
C LEU A 176 -1.62 14.46 -25.23
N LYS A 177 -0.30 14.31 -25.12
CA LYS A 177 0.70 14.98 -25.97
C LYS A 177 0.93 14.27 -27.30
N GLY A 178 0.25 13.15 -27.55
CA GLY A 178 0.31 12.42 -28.83
C GLY A 178 1.51 11.49 -29.01
N TYR A 179 2.34 11.28 -27.98
CA TYR A 179 3.50 10.40 -28.08
C TYR A 179 3.08 8.92 -28.04
N THR A 180 3.65 8.11 -28.92
CA THR A 180 3.72 6.64 -28.76
C THR A 180 4.70 6.27 -27.63
N GLN A 181 4.68 5.01 -27.16
CA GLN A 181 5.66 4.56 -26.17
C GLN A 181 7.09 4.56 -26.74
N ILE A 182 7.23 4.31 -28.05
CA ILE A 182 8.53 4.28 -28.74
C ILE A 182 9.11 5.68 -28.80
N GLU A 183 8.37 6.66 -29.34
CA GLU A 183 8.85 8.06 -29.44
C GLU A 183 9.20 8.64 -28.07
N PHE A 184 8.41 8.31 -27.04
CA PHE A 184 8.68 8.76 -25.68
C PHE A 184 9.92 8.10 -25.07
N ALA A 185 10.14 6.81 -25.34
CA ALA A 185 11.34 6.11 -24.89
C ALA A 185 12.60 6.64 -25.59
N ASP A 186 12.51 6.91 -26.89
CA ASP A 186 13.59 7.47 -27.70
C ASP A 186 13.97 8.88 -27.22
N ALA A 187 12.98 9.73 -26.92
CA ALA A 187 13.20 11.07 -26.38
C ALA A 187 13.94 11.07 -25.03
N LEU A 188 13.75 10.03 -24.22
CA LEU A 188 14.40 9.85 -22.92
C LEU A 188 15.70 9.03 -23.00
N GLY A 189 16.05 8.49 -24.17
CA GLY A 189 17.23 7.62 -24.32
C GLY A 189 17.14 6.31 -23.52
N ILE A 190 15.93 5.76 -23.35
CA ILE A 190 15.67 4.52 -22.58
C ILE A 190 14.95 3.47 -23.43
N SER A 191 14.82 2.25 -22.90
CA SER A 191 14.06 1.20 -23.61
C SER A 191 12.55 1.38 -23.50
N VAL A 192 11.83 1.08 -24.58
CA VAL A 192 10.35 1.07 -24.61
C VAL A 192 9.75 0.11 -23.57
N ASN A 193 10.44 -0.99 -23.26
CA ASN A 193 10.03 -1.93 -22.22
C ASN A 193 10.02 -1.29 -20.83
N ARG A 194 10.97 -0.38 -20.55
CA ARG A 194 11.05 0.36 -19.29
C ARG A 194 9.87 1.31 -19.15
N VAL A 195 9.53 2.06 -20.20
CA VAL A 195 8.33 2.89 -20.26
C VAL A 195 7.08 2.04 -20.01
N GLY A 196 6.94 0.91 -20.71
CA GLY A 196 5.82 0.00 -20.54
C GLY A 196 5.69 -0.54 -19.10
N ALA A 197 6.80 -0.87 -18.45
CA ALA A 197 6.82 -1.35 -17.06
C ALA A 197 6.37 -0.27 -16.07
N TRP A 198 6.85 0.97 -16.22
CA TRP A 198 6.39 2.12 -15.44
C TRP A 198 4.89 2.36 -15.63
N GLU A 199 4.41 2.39 -16.88
CA GLU A 199 3.01 2.66 -17.19
C GLU A 199 2.03 1.60 -16.65
N ARG A 200 2.51 0.37 -16.47
CA ARG A 200 1.74 -0.71 -15.82
C ARG A 200 1.87 -0.70 -14.30
N GLY A 201 2.81 0.05 -13.73
CA GLY A 201 3.12 0.05 -12.31
C GLY A 201 3.83 -1.23 -11.85
N THR A 202 4.50 -1.96 -12.75
CA THR A 202 5.31 -3.14 -12.38
C THR A 202 6.72 -2.77 -11.93
N SER A 203 7.11 -1.50 -12.10
CA SER A 203 8.39 -0.95 -11.65
C SER A 203 8.25 0.53 -11.32
N GLN A 204 9.06 1.01 -10.39
CA GLN A 204 9.13 2.43 -10.02
C GLN A 204 9.77 3.28 -11.12
N VAL A 205 9.34 4.53 -11.22
CA VAL A 205 9.98 5.54 -12.07
C VAL A 205 11.18 6.09 -11.29
N PRO A 206 12.42 6.00 -11.79
CA PRO A 206 13.57 6.54 -11.07
C PRO A 206 13.44 8.04 -10.86
N GLU A 207 13.80 8.52 -9.67
CA GLU A 207 13.64 9.92 -9.29
C GLU A 207 14.49 10.85 -10.17
N GLU A 208 15.67 10.37 -10.56
CA GLU A 208 16.61 11.08 -11.44
C GLU A 208 16.07 11.33 -12.85
N LEU A 209 15.03 10.61 -13.29
CA LEU A 209 14.41 10.77 -14.61
C LEU A 209 13.17 11.65 -14.59
N LEU A 210 12.68 12.08 -13.42
CA LEU A 210 11.41 12.79 -13.33
C LEU A 210 11.45 14.18 -13.97
N ASP A 211 12.57 14.89 -13.87
CA ASP A 211 12.75 16.19 -14.51
C ASP A 211 12.78 16.06 -16.05
N ASP A 212 13.49 15.06 -16.58
CA ASP A 212 13.53 14.78 -18.03
C ASP A 212 12.16 14.34 -18.56
N ILE A 213 11.43 13.53 -17.79
CA ILE A 213 10.05 13.13 -18.13
C ILE A 213 9.14 14.36 -18.20
N ALA A 214 9.19 15.24 -17.19
CA ALA A 214 8.37 16.45 -17.15
C ALA A 214 8.70 17.40 -18.31
N ALA A 215 9.99 17.60 -18.59
CA ALA A 215 10.46 18.40 -19.72
C ALA A 215 9.98 17.84 -21.07
N THR A 216 10.09 16.53 -21.28
CA THR A 216 9.65 15.83 -22.51
C THR A 216 8.14 15.95 -22.73
N LEU A 217 7.36 15.91 -21.65
CA LEU A 217 5.90 16.04 -21.69
C LEU A 217 5.41 17.49 -21.70
N HIS A 218 6.32 18.46 -21.51
CA HIS A 218 6.00 19.87 -21.35
C HIS A 218 4.94 20.10 -20.26
N ILE A 219 5.25 19.62 -19.06
CA ILE A 219 4.44 19.74 -17.84
C ILE A 219 5.34 20.14 -16.66
N ASP A 220 4.75 20.64 -15.58
CA ASP A 220 5.47 20.77 -14.31
C ASP A 220 5.68 19.38 -13.68
N LYS A 221 6.85 19.15 -13.08
CA LYS A 221 7.18 17.86 -12.45
C LYS A 221 6.17 17.46 -11.37
N ASN A 222 5.58 18.42 -10.65
CA ASN A 222 4.58 18.13 -9.62
C ASN A 222 3.30 17.52 -10.20
N GLU A 223 2.98 17.77 -11.48
CA GLU A 223 1.82 17.17 -12.15
C GLU A 223 1.93 15.63 -12.27
N LEU A 224 3.14 15.07 -12.19
CA LEU A 224 3.37 13.62 -12.20
C LEU A 224 2.95 12.95 -10.89
N TYR A 225 2.95 13.67 -9.78
CA TYR A 225 2.62 13.14 -8.45
C TYR A 225 1.11 13.10 -8.18
N GLY A 226 0.34 13.91 -8.92
CA GLY A 226 -1.13 13.94 -8.86
C GLY A 226 -1.67 15.07 -8.02
#